data_AF-I4B3C4-F1
#
_entry.id   AF-I4B3C4-F1
#
_cell.length_a   1.000
_cell.length_b   1.000
_cell.length_c   1.000
_cell.angle_alpha   90.00
_cell.angle_beta   90.00
_cell.angle_gamma   90.00
#
_symmetry.space_group_name_H-M   'P 1'
#
loop_
_entity.id
_entity.type
_entity.pdbx_description
1 polymer ?
#
loop_
_entity_poly.entity_id
_entity_poly.type
_entity_poly.pdbx_seq_one_letter_code
_entity_poly.pdbx_strand_id
1 'polypeptide(L)'
;MKDLPRVVKVFPREGYKLHVFFSNGECREFEMSGMLAQRPYQQLNDPIAFRHIHIDDVAGTVAWLSGQDINPAILYEQSRPLDV
;
A
#
# COMPACT_ATOMS: atom_id res chain seq x y z
N MET A 1 -6.85 -21.86 -2.21
CA MET A 1 -6.58 -20.40 -2.28
C MET A 1 -5.11 -20.22 -1.98
N LYS A 2 -4.42 -19.32 -2.69
CA LYS A 2 -3.03 -18.98 -2.36
C LYS A 2 -3.10 -17.97 -1.22
N ASP A 3 -2.59 -18.33 -0.05
CA ASP A 3 -2.52 -17.39 1.07
C ASP A 3 -1.51 -16.29 0.71
N LEU A 4 -1.99 -15.06 0.60
CA LEU A 4 -1.15 -13.89 0.38
C LEU A 4 -0.52 -13.46 1.71
N PRO A 5 0.75 -13.04 1.71
CA PRO A 5 1.35 -12.56 2.94
C PRO A 5 0.67 -11.25 3.37
N ARG A 6 0.37 -11.14 4.66
CA ARG A 6 -0.21 -9.92 5.26
C ARG A 6 0.83 -8.81 5.35
N VAL A 7 0.38 -7.56 5.27
CA VAL A 7 1.21 -6.39 5.56
C VAL A 7 1.49 -6.32 7.06
N VAL A 8 2.76 -6.14 7.44
CA VAL A 8 3.20 -5.99 8.84
C VAL A 8 3.83 -4.64 9.13
N LYS A 9 4.26 -3.93 8.09
CA LYS A 9 4.80 -2.57 8.20
C LYS A 9 4.62 -1.85 6.88
N VAL A 10 4.38 -0.54 6.92
CA VAL A 10 4.36 0.31 5.73
C VAL A 10 5.02 1.64 6.01
N PHE A 11 5.75 2.16 5.02
CA PHE A 11 6.27 3.51 5.03
C PHE A 11 5.91 4.23 3.73
N PRO A 12 5.17 5.35 3.78
CA PRO A 12 4.99 6.20 2.62
C PRO A 12 6.31 6.88 2.25
N ARG A 13 6.56 7.00 0.95
CA ARG A 13 7.74 7.62 0.34
C ARG A 13 7.32 8.72 -0.63
N GLU A 14 8.30 9.52 -1.04
CA GLU A 14 8.09 10.53 -2.08
C GLU A 14 7.64 9.89 -3.40
N GLY A 15 6.94 10.67 -4.23
CA GLY A 15 6.41 10.18 -5.50
C GLY A 15 5.26 9.18 -5.37
N TYR A 16 4.52 9.20 -4.25
CA TYR A 16 3.38 8.30 -3.99
C TYR A 16 3.75 6.82 -4.03
N LYS A 17 4.89 6.52 -3.42
CA LYS A 17 5.40 5.16 -3.28
C LYS A 17 5.21 4.67 -1.85
N LEU A 18 5.05 3.36 -1.69
CA LEU A 18 4.96 2.69 -0.40
C LEU A 18 6.07 1.66 -0.31
N HIS A 19 6.82 1.65 0.79
CA HIS A 19 7.66 0.52 1.18
C HIS A 19 6.85 -0.36 2.12
N VAL A 20 6.49 -1.55 1.64
CA VAL A 20 5.60 -2.48 2.32
C VAL A 20 6.39 -3.70 2.76
N PHE A 21 6.33 -4.01 4.05
CA PHE A 21 6.91 -5.22 4.62
C PHE A 21 5.80 -6.24 4.82
N PHE A 22 6.05 -7.44 4.35
CA PHE A 22 5.12 -8.54 4.36
C PHE A 22 5.52 -9.59 5.41
N SER A 23 4.54 -10.32 5.93
CA SER A 23 4.71 -11.36 6.95
C SER A 23 5.58 -12.55 6.52
N ASN A 24 5.86 -12.70 5.22
CA ASN A 24 6.80 -13.68 4.69
C ASN A 24 8.26 -13.18 4.66
N GLY A 25 8.52 -11.98 5.20
CA GLY A 25 9.86 -11.39 5.27
C GLY A 25 10.23 -10.52 4.07
N GLU A 26 9.41 -10.45 3.02
CA GLU A 26 9.68 -9.59 1.87
C GLU A 26 9.45 -8.11 2.18
N CYS A 27 10.31 -7.26 1.63
CA CYS A 27 10.06 -5.83 1.48
C CYS A 27 9.80 -5.54 0.00
N ARG A 28 8.75 -4.78 -0.31
CA ARG A 28 8.39 -4.43 -1.68
C ARG A 28 8.01 -2.96 -1.80
N GLU A 29 8.29 -2.36 -2.96
CA GLU A 29 7.84 -1.02 -3.31
C GLU A 29 6.59 -1.07 -4.17
N PHE A 30 5.55 -0.35 -3.77
CA PHE A 30 4.32 -0.16 -4.54
C PHE A 30 4.20 1.29 -4.99
N GLU A 31 4.00 1.54 -6.28
CA GLU A 31 3.86 2.89 -6.84
C GLU A 31 2.40 3.19 -7.18
N MET A 32 1.84 4.23 -6.57
CA MET A 32 0.42 4.59 -6.71
C MET A 32 0.16 5.71 -7.70
N SER A 33 1.18 6.30 -8.30
CA SER A 33 1.07 7.52 -9.13
C SER A 33 -0.02 7.41 -10.21
N GLY A 34 -0.13 6.28 -10.91
CA GLY A 34 -1.16 6.03 -11.93
C GLY A 34 -2.59 5.82 -11.40
N MET A 35 -2.74 5.52 -10.11
CA MET A 35 -4.03 5.28 -9.45
C MET A 35 -4.68 6.57 -8.95
N LEU A 36 -3.89 7.60 -8.64
CA LEU A 36 -4.36 8.83 -8.00
C LEU A 36 -5.35 9.63 -8.85
N ALA A 37 -5.32 9.50 -10.18
CA ALA A 37 -6.30 10.15 -11.05
C ALA A 37 -7.68 9.50 -10.98
N GLN A 38 -7.77 8.26 -10.50
CA GLN A 38 -8.96 7.42 -10.53
C GLN A 38 -9.68 7.44 -9.17
N ARG A 39 -11.01 7.37 -9.18
CA ARG A 39 -11.77 7.13 -7.95
C ARG A 39 -11.49 5.70 -7.45
N PRO A 40 -11.38 5.47 -6.13
CA PRO A 40 -11.59 6.42 -5.04
C PRO A 40 -10.32 7.19 -4.59
N TYR A 41 -9.17 6.99 -5.25
CA TYR A 41 -7.87 7.49 -4.79
C TYR A 41 -7.61 8.98 -5.05
N GLN A 42 -8.54 9.70 -5.66
CA GLN A 42 -8.40 11.13 -5.96
C GLN A 42 -8.04 11.98 -4.74
N GLN A 43 -8.54 11.62 -3.55
CA GLN A 43 -8.24 12.33 -2.30
C GLN A 43 -6.78 12.16 -1.87
N LEU A 44 -6.12 11.09 -2.31
CA LEU A 44 -4.72 10.81 -1.99
C LEU A 44 -3.74 11.61 -2.86
N ASN A 45 -4.21 12.47 -3.78
CA ASN A 45 -3.37 13.50 -4.42
C ASN A 45 -2.91 14.57 -3.44
N ASP A 46 -3.52 14.69 -2.26
CA ASP A 46 -2.95 15.47 -1.17
C ASP A 46 -1.84 14.64 -0.50
N PRO A 47 -0.56 15.07 -0.54
CA PRO A 47 0.54 14.36 0.11
C PRO A 47 0.34 14.15 1.61
N ILE A 48 -0.38 15.05 2.28
CA ILE A 48 -0.70 14.92 3.72
C ILE A 48 -1.69 13.77 3.92
N ALA A 49 -2.75 13.72 3.12
CA ALA A 49 -3.71 12.62 3.15
C ALA A 49 -3.02 11.28 2.83
N PHE A 50 -2.18 11.23 1.78
CA PHE A 50 -1.42 10.04 1.41
C PHE A 50 -0.50 9.53 2.53
N ARG A 51 0.11 10.43 3.31
CA ARG A 51 1.01 10.05 4.41
C ARG A 51 0.27 9.49 5.62
N HIS A 52 -1.03 9.74 5.77
CA HIS A 52 -1.88 9.13 6.82
C HIS A 52 -2.34 7.71 6.46
N ILE A 53 -1.41 6.91 5.96
CA ILE A 53 -1.59 5.49 5.70
C ILE A 53 -1.44 4.69 6.99
N HIS A 54 -2.23 3.64 7.15
CA HIS A 54 -2.13 2.68 8.25
C HIS A 54 -2.37 1.25 7.74
N ILE A 55 -2.12 0.27 8.60
CA ILE A 55 -2.41 -1.14 8.32
C ILE A 55 -3.84 -1.41 8.81
N ASP A 56 -4.67 -2.00 7.94
CA ASP A 56 -5.92 -2.62 8.33
C ASP A 56 -5.64 -4.05 8.80
N ASP A 57 -5.65 -4.27 10.11
CA ASP A 57 -5.35 -5.57 10.71
C ASP A 57 -6.38 -6.65 10.36
N VAL A 58 -7.61 -6.27 10.03
CA VAL A 58 -8.68 -7.21 9.66
C VAL A 58 -8.44 -7.69 8.23
N ALA A 59 -8.31 -6.74 7.29
CA ALA A 59 -8.09 -7.04 5.88
C ALA A 59 -6.66 -7.52 5.57
N GLY A 60 -5.69 -7.22 6.44
CA GLY A 60 -4.28 -7.58 6.26
C GLY A 60 -3.56 -6.76 5.17
N THR A 61 -4.02 -5.53 4.94
CA THR A 61 -3.52 -4.62 3.89
C THR A 61 -3.33 -3.20 4.40
N VAL A 62 -3.04 -2.25 3.51
CA VAL A 62 -2.94 -0.82 3.82
C VAL A 62 -4.24 -0.08 3.52
N ALA A 63 -4.55 0.89 4.36
CA ALA A 63 -5.71 1.76 4.23
C ALA A 63 -5.38 3.21 4.64
N TRP A 64 -6.28 4.13 4.28
CA TRP A 64 -6.22 5.56 4.65
C TRP A 64 -7.43 5.94 5.51
N LEU A 65 -7.29 7.03 6.28
CA LEU A 65 -8.37 7.53 7.16
C LEU A 65 -9.66 7.88 6.42
N SER A 66 -9.55 8.22 5.13
CA SER A 66 -10.67 8.48 4.23
C SER A 66 -11.38 7.22 3.72
N GLY A 67 -10.93 6.03 4.14
CA GLY A 67 -11.58 4.75 3.86
C GLY A 67 -11.13 4.06 2.57
N GLN A 68 -10.16 4.61 1.84
CA GLN A 68 -9.54 3.89 0.73
C GLN A 68 -8.61 2.81 1.26
N ASP A 69 -8.57 1.67 0.58
CA ASP A 69 -7.65 0.56 0.82
C ASP A 69 -7.02 0.11 -0.51
N ILE A 70 -5.94 -0.68 -0.42
CA ILE A 70 -5.43 -1.42 -1.58
C ILE A 70 -5.75 -2.89 -1.39
N ASN A 71 -6.34 -3.52 -2.40
CA ASN A 71 -6.56 -4.95 -2.39
C ASN A 71 -5.23 -5.71 -2.12
N PRO A 72 -5.18 -6.67 -1.18
CA PRO A 72 -3.94 -7.36 -0.83
C PRO A 72 -3.23 -8.03 -2.02
N ALA A 73 -3.98 -8.60 -2.96
CA ALA A 73 -3.42 -9.25 -4.15
C ALA A 73 -2.77 -8.21 -5.07
N ILE A 74 -3.45 -7.11 -5.33
CA ILE A 74 -2.92 -6.00 -6.15
C ILE A 74 -1.66 -5.43 -5.49
N LEU A 75 -1.69 -5.18 -4.19
CA LEU A 75 -0.55 -4.64 -3.45
C LEU A 75 0.68 -5.56 -3.55
N TYR A 76 0.50 -6.88 -3.44
CA TYR A 76 1.59 -7.83 -3.49
C TYR A 76 2.09 -8.11 -4.92
N GLU A 77 1.16 -8.38 -5.86
CA GLU A 77 1.49 -8.80 -7.23
C GLU A 77 2.03 -7.66 -8.09
N GLN A 78 1.60 -6.42 -7.86
CA GLN A 78 2.04 -5.25 -8.64
C GLN A 78 3.14 -4.43 -7.96
N SER A 79 3.56 -4.80 -6.75
CA SER A 79 4.75 -4.22 -6.13
C SER A 79 6.01 -4.91 -6.64
N ARG A 80 7.16 -4.22 -6.56
CA ARG A 80 8.48 -4.75 -6.91
C ARG A 80 9.26 -5.11 -5.65
N PRO A 81 9.93 -6.28 -5.57
CA PRO A 81 10.84 -6.57 -4.46
C PRO A 81 11.88 -5.47 -4.30
N LEU A 82 12.21 -5.15 -3.05
CA LEU A 82 13.35 -4.32 -2.68
C LEU A 82 14.41 -5.22 -2.04
N ASP A 83 15.63 -5.14 -2.54
CA ASP A 83 16.79 -5.67 -1.84
C ASP A 83 17.10 -4.71 -0.67
N VAL A 84 16.78 -5.14 0.55
CA VAL A 84 17.05 -4.41 1.80
C VAL A 84 18.12 -5.09 2.62
#